data_AF-A0A1G1AEV3-F1
#
_entry.id   AF-A0A1G1AEV3-F1
#
_cell.length_a   1.000
_cell.length_b   1.000
_cell.length_c   1.000
_cell.angle_alpha   90.00
_cell.angle_beta   90.00
_cell.angle_gamma   90.00
#
_symmetry.space_group_name_H-M   'P 1'
#
loop_
_entity.id
_entity.type
_entity.pdbx_description
1 polymer ?
#
loop_
_entity_poly.entity_id
_entity_poly.type
_entity_poly.pdbx_seq_one_letter_code
_entity_poly.pdbx_strand_id
1 'polypeptide(L)'
;AAANYPNIRLIKVGKKWTPEPQKDMEGTWKICTPTTVAEGGWHGFSACGFFFGRELHKALNVPVGLIDASWGGTCIQTWTPPEGFATVPALKKDYERVQMGDPRTALHKQVLGQTLKQAEEWLAAAKTAMNESKLVPVMPTYPQELLAPQQVQNATALYNGMIHPICPFALQGAIWYQGEFNNGEGMLYAERMKALVGGWRQLWSAQDKGFPFYFVQIAPYKYGASPFAEPELWEAQATATKVIRDCGMTVISDIGNLSDIHPANKQDVGKRLAALALVNTYGKKGIVSSGPVFKDMKIDGVKLRISFDHTGSGLTSRDGKPLDWFEVIDADEGGFVKADALIDGQTVILSAAAVKKPVAMRFAWHQLAEPNLMNKEGLPAWPFRAGDVPKRDWMSINVPEANEYKLVYDLDLAKLGHDIKYDIDNHANVGQSFDRIAYCLELQQGEESKCVYVSMDAFTQDPAKIGIPSIQSGAKFQQNVKNMNVFSNVKEIKNGAGLQSGNIEFWPGNYGPQNSANIKNASAQLFDFGDQPGDPQDGYGSMQIHNHDAKQTLMAINHWAAGAGADIGIGNMGGADKTDWTFAGNAGSYQMKRLRVLVRTK
;
A
#
# COMPACT_ATOMS: atom_id res chain seq x y z
N ALA A 1 -18.95 32.58 18.85
CA ALA A 1 -19.73 32.28 20.08
C ALA A 1 -18.80 31.65 21.10
N ALA A 2 -18.83 32.11 22.36
CA ALA A 2 -17.94 31.60 23.41
C ALA A 2 -18.27 30.14 23.78
N ALA A 3 -17.25 29.31 24.01
CA ALA A 3 -17.37 27.91 24.43
C ALA A 3 -17.78 27.79 25.91
N ASN A 4 -18.98 28.27 26.27
CA ASN A 4 -19.49 28.24 27.64
C ASN A 4 -20.68 27.28 27.75
N TYR A 5 -20.41 26.01 28.04
CA TYR A 5 -21.41 24.94 28.11
C TYR A 5 -21.28 24.19 29.45
N PRO A 6 -21.90 24.66 30.54
CA PRO A 6 -21.71 24.09 31.86
C PRO A 6 -22.23 22.66 32.02
N ASN A 7 -23.02 22.15 31.06
CA ASN A 7 -23.49 20.76 31.01
C ASN A 7 -22.62 19.86 30.13
N ILE A 8 -21.51 20.37 29.60
CA ILE A 8 -20.48 19.58 28.91
C ILE A 8 -19.29 19.40 29.86
N ARG A 9 -18.82 18.16 29.99
CA ARG A 9 -17.64 17.79 30.76
C ARG A 9 -16.60 17.16 29.83
N LEU A 10 -15.36 17.60 29.98
CA LEU A 10 -14.24 17.19 29.13
C LEU A 10 -13.16 16.56 30.01
N ILE A 11 -12.64 15.40 29.63
CA ILE A 11 -11.45 14.81 30.25
C ILE A 11 -10.47 14.40 29.17
N LYS A 12 -9.19 14.71 29.37
CA LYS A 12 -8.10 14.29 28.49
C LYS A 12 -7.28 13.21 29.19
N VAL A 13 -7.05 12.11 28.49
CA VAL A 13 -6.22 11.00 28.98
C VAL A 13 -4.75 11.37 28.85
N GLY A 14 -3.98 11.17 29.92
CA GLY A 14 -2.53 11.33 29.88
C GLY A 14 -1.88 10.43 28.84
N LYS A 15 -0.95 10.96 28.05
CA LYS A 15 -0.21 10.21 27.03
C LYS A 15 0.75 9.22 27.70
N LYS A 16 0.38 7.94 27.71
CA LYS A 16 1.19 6.86 28.27
C LYS A 16 1.00 5.58 27.44
N TRP A 17 2.08 5.00 26.94
CA TRP A 17 2.05 3.62 26.43
C TRP A 17 2.66 2.70 27.48
N THR A 18 2.20 1.46 27.55
CA THR A 18 2.75 0.45 28.47
C THR A 18 2.75 -0.93 27.82
N PRO A 19 3.72 -1.81 28.17
CA PRO A 19 3.70 -3.20 27.72
C PRO A 19 2.52 -3.99 28.29
N GLU A 20 1.99 -3.57 29.45
CA GLU A 20 0.90 -4.23 30.15
C GLU A 20 -0.30 -3.29 30.38
N PRO A 21 -1.54 -3.82 30.34
CA PRO A 21 -2.74 -3.03 30.59
C PRO A 21 -2.73 -2.35 31.96
N GLN A 22 -2.98 -1.04 31.99
CA GLN A 22 -3.05 -0.24 33.21
C GLN A 22 -4.49 -0.18 33.73
N LYS A 23 -4.68 -0.23 35.05
CA LYS A 23 -6.03 -0.16 35.65
C LYS A 23 -6.52 1.27 35.86
N ASP A 24 -5.60 2.22 35.99
CA ASP A 24 -5.88 3.62 36.29
C ASP A 24 -5.18 4.55 35.30
N MET A 25 -5.73 5.76 35.16
CA MET A 25 -5.15 6.85 34.37
C MET A 25 -5.17 8.17 35.15
N GLU A 26 -4.25 9.06 34.83
CA GLU A 26 -4.33 10.45 35.26
C GLU A 26 -5.31 11.22 34.37
N GLY A 27 -6.18 12.02 34.99
CA GLY A 27 -7.12 12.87 34.28
C GLY A 27 -8.07 13.61 35.24
N THR A 28 -8.58 14.76 34.80
CA THR A 28 -9.55 15.54 35.57
C THR A 28 -10.68 15.99 34.66
N TRP A 29 -11.92 15.74 35.07
CA TRP A 29 -13.10 16.26 34.40
C TRP A 29 -13.19 17.78 34.57
N LYS A 30 -13.15 18.50 33.47
CA LYS A 30 -13.27 19.95 33.42
C LYS A 30 -14.64 20.35 32.88
N ILE A 31 -15.23 21.41 33.45
CA ILE A 31 -16.40 22.08 32.88
C ILE A 31 -16.00 22.72 31.56
N CYS A 32 -16.82 22.61 30.51
CA CYS A 32 -16.55 23.31 29.25
C CYS A 32 -16.72 24.83 29.41
N THR A 33 -15.59 25.53 29.40
CA THR A 33 -15.48 26.99 29.39
C THR A 33 -14.50 27.40 28.28
N PRO A 34 -14.48 28.68 27.87
CA PRO A 34 -13.49 29.15 26.89
C PRO A 34 -12.04 28.86 27.32
N THR A 35 -11.76 28.90 28.63
CA THR A 35 -10.44 28.61 29.19
C THR A 35 -10.12 27.11 29.11
N THR A 36 -11.01 26.24 29.57
CA THR A 36 -10.70 24.80 29.68
C THR A 36 -10.62 24.10 28.33
N VAL A 37 -11.36 24.57 27.33
CA VAL A 37 -11.29 24.00 25.96
C VAL A 37 -9.99 24.40 25.24
N ALA A 38 -9.44 25.58 25.54
CA ALA A 38 -8.24 26.12 24.89
C ALA A 38 -6.94 25.82 25.67
N GLU A 39 -7.06 25.36 26.91
CA GLU A 39 -5.92 25.08 27.80
C GLU A 39 -4.95 24.09 27.16
N GLY A 40 -3.66 24.46 27.04
CA GLY A 40 -2.63 23.62 26.43
C GLY A 40 -2.44 23.78 24.92
N GLY A 41 -3.19 24.67 24.24
CA GLY A 41 -2.99 24.97 22.82
C GLY A 41 -3.13 23.73 21.93
N TRP A 42 -2.10 23.40 21.14
CA TRP A 42 -2.04 22.14 20.35
C TRP A 42 -2.11 20.86 21.20
N HIS A 43 -1.86 20.97 22.50
CA HIS A 43 -2.00 19.89 23.48
C HIS A 43 -3.26 20.03 24.33
N GLY A 44 -4.19 20.92 23.97
CA GLY A 44 -5.47 21.07 24.63
C GLY A 44 -6.48 19.99 24.27
N PHE A 45 -7.74 20.24 24.62
CA PHE A 45 -8.81 19.28 24.36
C PHE A 45 -9.08 19.13 22.85
N SER A 46 -9.44 17.94 22.40
CA SER A 46 -9.81 17.66 21.01
C SER A 46 -10.84 18.66 20.46
N ALA A 47 -10.44 19.43 19.43
CA ALA A 47 -11.33 20.35 18.73
C ALA A 47 -12.50 19.59 18.06
N CYS A 48 -12.23 18.47 17.40
CA CYS A 48 -13.27 17.60 16.83
C CYS A 48 -14.25 17.12 17.92
N GLY A 49 -13.71 16.63 19.04
CA GLY A 49 -14.51 16.16 20.17
C GLY A 49 -15.40 17.25 20.75
N PHE A 50 -14.84 18.46 20.97
CA PHE A 50 -15.60 19.60 21.45
C PHE A 50 -16.77 19.96 20.54
N PHE A 51 -16.52 20.13 19.23
CA PHE A 51 -17.58 20.50 18.30
C PHE A 51 -18.64 19.40 18.18
N PHE A 52 -18.24 18.13 18.19
CA PHE A 52 -19.15 16.98 18.23
C PHE A 52 -20.08 17.04 19.46
N GLY A 53 -19.52 17.13 20.67
CA GLY A 53 -20.33 17.16 21.89
C GLY A 53 -21.19 18.42 22.01
N ARG A 54 -20.72 19.56 21.50
CA ARG A 54 -21.50 20.80 21.44
C ARG A 54 -22.76 20.63 20.58
N GLU A 55 -22.64 20.05 19.39
CA GLU A 55 -23.80 19.84 18.51
C GLU A 55 -24.76 18.80 19.10
N LEU A 56 -24.26 17.72 19.71
CA LEU A 56 -25.11 16.76 20.44
C LEU A 56 -25.86 17.43 21.59
N HIS A 57 -25.17 18.20 22.42
CA HIS A 57 -25.77 18.89 23.57
C HIS A 57 -26.90 19.84 23.11
N LYS A 58 -26.66 20.62 22.05
CA LYS A 58 -27.68 21.52 21.48
C LYS A 58 -28.90 20.77 20.95
N ALA A 59 -28.70 19.64 20.28
CA ALA A 59 -29.78 18.90 19.62
C ALA A 59 -30.57 17.98 20.56
N LEU A 60 -29.92 17.50 21.63
CA LEU A 60 -30.50 16.53 22.58
C LEU A 60 -30.91 17.18 23.91
N ASN A 61 -30.33 18.33 24.26
CA ASN A 61 -30.54 19.03 25.53
C ASN A 61 -30.28 18.14 26.77
N VAL A 62 -29.22 17.32 26.70
CA VAL A 62 -28.75 16.46 27.80
C VAL A 62 -27.29 16.76 28.13
N PRO A 63 -26.82 16.53 29.37
CA PRO A 63 -25.40 16.61 29.68
C PRO A 63 -24.56 15.69 28.78
N VAL A 64 -23.38 16.15 28.37
CA VAL A 64 -22.46 15.38 27.51
C VAL A 64 -21.09 15.28 28.17
N GLY A 65 -20.62 14.06 28.40
CA GLY A 65 -19.24 13.77 28.79
C GLY A 65 -18.41 13.36 27.58
N LEU A 66 -17.22 13.92 27.43
CA LEU A 66 -16.27 13.59 26.36
C LEU A 66 -14.91 13.19 26.95
N ILE A 67 -14.37 12.07 26.48
CA ILE A 67 -13.05 11.56 26.81
C ILE A 67 -12.15 11.67 25.57
N ASP A 68 -11.03 12.39 25.70
CA ASP A 68 -10.01 12.54 24.65
C ASP A 68 -8.82 11.62 24.95
N ALA A 69 -8.77 10.49 24.25
CA ALA A 69 -7.64 9.57 24.23
C ALA A 69 -6.98 9.61 22.84
N SER A 70 -6.07 10.55 22.63
CA SER A 70 -5.44 10.77 21.33
C SER A 70 -3.91 10.93 21.43
N TRP A 71 -3.21 10.41 20.43
CA TRP A 71 -1.76 10.57 20.28
C TRP A 71 -1.38 10.59 18.79
N GLY A 72 -0.89 11.74 18.32
CA GLY A 72 -0.52 11.95 16.92
C GLY A 72 0.61 11.03 16.44
N GLY A 73 0.56 10.68 15.15
CA GLY A 73 1.59 9.87 14.49
C GLY A 73 1.57 8.39 14.89
N THR A 74 0.43 7.85 15.32
CA THR A 74 0.31 6.45 15.76
C THR A 74 -0.49 5.60 14.78
N CYS A 75 -0.10 4.33 14.63
CA CYS A 75 -0.83 3.36 13.83
C CYS A 75 -2.07 2.83 14.57
N ILE A 76 -3.07 2.29 13.87
CA ILE A 76 -4.29 1.75 14.49
C ILE A 76 -3.99 0.55 15.42
N GLN A 77 -2.97 -0.25 15.12
CA GLN A 77 -2.64 -1.48 15.84
C GLN A 77 -2.30 -1.25 17.32
N THR A 78 -1.67 -0.12 17.65
CA THR A 78 -1.32 0.19 19.05
C THR A 78 -2.56 0.47 19.91
N TRP A 79 -3.67 0.89 19.31
CA TRP A 79 -4.95 1.15 19.98
C TRP A 79 -5.89 -0.06 20.06
N THR A 80 -5.54 -1.14 19.35
CA THR A 80 -6.35 -2.36 19.25
C THR A 80 -6.04 -3.30 20.41
N PRO A 81 -7.05 -3.80 21.14
CA PRO A 81 -6.85 -4.79 22.19
C PRO A 81 -6.56 -6.19 21.60
N PRO A 82 -5.91 -7.10 22.35
CA PRO A 82 -5.53 -8.42 21.85
C PRO A 82 -6.70 -9.23 21.26
N GLU A 83 -7.85 -9.20 21.92
CA GLU A 83 -9.08 -9.89 21.50
C GLU A 83 -9.66 -9.35 20.19
N GLY A 84 -9.32 -8.11 19.81
CA GLY A 84 -9.68 -7.54 18.52
C GLY A 84 -9.01 -8.29 17.37
N PHE A 85 -7.69 -8.47 17.47
CA PHE A 85 -6.91 -9.19 16.44
C PHE A 85 -7.34 -10.66 16.30
N ALA A 86 -7.70 -11.31 17.41
CA ALA A 86 -8.13 -12.71 17.43
C ALA A 86 -9.35 -13.00 16.53
N THR A 87 -10.21 -12.00 16.33
CA THR A 87 -11.47 -12.15 15.57
C THR A 87 -11.35 -11.94 14.07
N VAL A 88 -10.18 -11.50 13.59
CA VAL A 88 -9.99 -11.10 12.18
C VAL A 88 -8.94 -11.99 11.53
N PRO A 89 -9.33 -12.97 10.68
CA PRO A 89 -8.40 -13.93 10.09
C PRO A 89 -7.23 -13.30 9.31
N ALA A 90 -7.48 -12.19 8.62
CA ALA A 90 -6.45 -11.45 7.90
C ALA A 90 -5.32 -10.91 8.80
N LEU A 91 -5.57 -10.77 10.11
CA LEU A 91 -4.62 -10.27 11.11
C LEU A 91 -4.02 -11.38 11.98
N LYS A 92 -4.11 -12.65 11.56
CA LYS A 92 -3.57 -13.80 12.33
C LYS A 92 -2.11 -13.60 12.75
N LYS A 93 -1.26 -13.09 11.85
CA LYS A 93 0.17 -12.83 12.16
C LYS A 93 0.35 -11.73 13.20
N ASP A 94 -0.47 -10.68 13.14
CA ASP A 94 -0.47 -9.62 14.15
C ASP A 94 -0.91 -10.18 15.51
N TYR A 95 -1.94 -11.03 15.52
CA TYR A 95 -2.41 -11.69 16.74
C TYR A 95 -1.34 -12.61 17.34
N GLU A 96 -0.69 -13.46 16.54
CA GLU A 96 0.41 -14.32 16.99
C GLU A 96 1.56 -13.50 17.59
N ARG A 97 1.90 -12.36 16.98
CA ARG A 97 2.91 -11.44 17.51
C ARG A 97 2.50 -10.81 18.84
N VAL A 98 1.24 -10.39 18.97
CA VAL A 98 0.69 -9.90 20.25
C VAL A 98 0.76 -11.00 21.32
N GLN A 99 0.40 -12.23 20.96
CA GLN A 99 0.44 -13.36 21.89
C GLN A 99 1.88 -13.67 22.32
N MET A 100 2.83 -13.74 21.38
CA MET A 100 4.25 -13.95 21.69
C MET A 100 4.86 -12.81 22.50
N GLY A 101 4.42 -11.56 22.32
CA GLY A 101 4.93 -10.43 23.12
C GLY A 101 4.39 -10.38 24.55
N ASP A 102 3.36 -11.16 24.89
CA ASP A 102 2.73 -11.14 26.21
C ASP A 102 3.10 -12.40 27.02
N PRO A 103 3.90 -12.26 28.11
CA PRO A 103 4.38 -13.39 28.91
C PRO A 103 3.27 -14.21 29.59
N ARG A 104 2.04 -13.69 29.63
CA ARG A 104 0.90 -14.36 30.25
C ARG A 104 0.28 -15.42 29.34
N THR A 105 0.49 -15.34 28.03
CA THR A 105 -0.18 -16.19 27.04
C THR A 105 0.44 -17.59 26.97
N ALA A 106 -0.35 -18.55 26.46
CA ALA A 106 0.13 -19.91 26.24
C ALA A 106 1.21 -19.96 25.14
N LEU A 107 1.05 -19.17 24.07
CA LEU A 107 2.00 -19.16 22.96
C LEU A 107 3.36 -18.62 23.38
N HIS A 108 3.40 -17.51 24.15
CA HIS A 108 4.66 -17.00 24.70
C HIS A 108 5.35 -18.07 25.56
N LYS A 109 4.62 -18.66 26.52
CA LYS A 109 5.18 -19.68 27.43
C LYS A 109 5.73 -20.89 26.67
N GLN A 110 5.04 -21.32 25.63
CA GLN A 110 5.48 -22.42 24.77
C GLN A 110 6.78 -22.07 24.03
N VAL A 111 6.82 -20.93 23.33
CA VAL A 111 7.98 -20.52 22.53
C VAL A 111 9.18 -20.21 23.43
N LEU A 112 8.98 -19.48 24.54
CA LEU A 112 10.03 -19.24 25.53
C LEU A 112 10.56 -20.54 26.11
N GLY A 113 9.69 -21.50 26.46
CA GLY A 113 10.10 -22.82 26.96
C GLY A 113 10.98 -23.59 25.95
N GLN A 114 10.65 -23.51 24.66
CA GLN A 114 11.48 -24.09 23.60
C GLN A 114 12.84 -23.38 23.47
N THR A 115 12.85 -22.04 23.51
CA THR A 115 14.09 -21.25 23.48
C THR A 115 14.99 -21.55 24.67
N LEU A 116 14.42 -21.66 25.87
CA LEU A 116 15.18 -22.01 27.08
C LEU A 116 15.79 -23.41 26.96
N LYS A 117 15.03 -24.39 26.48
CA LYS A 117 15.54 -25.74 26.24
C LYS A 117 16.71 -25.75 25.25
N GLN A 118 16.59 -25.02 24.14
CA GLN A 118 17.68 -24.90 23.15
C GLN A 118 18.92 -24.22 23.75
N ALA A 119 18.72 -23.19 24.58
CA ALA A 119 19.81 -22.50 25.26
C ALA A 119 20.53 -23.41 26.27
N GLU A 120 19.79 -24.26 26.99
CA GLU A 120 20.35 -25.27 27.91
C GLU A 120 21.17 -26.32 27.16
N GLU A 121 20.64 -26.85 26.05
CA GLU A 121 21.33 -27.80 25.18
C GLU A 121 22.62 -27.19 24.60
N TRP A 122 22.54 -25.95 24.11
CA TRP A 122 23.70 -25.20 23.64
C TRP A 122 24.73 -24.97 24.76
N LEU A 123 24.29 -24.56 25.95
CA LEU A 123 25.19 -24.31 27.08
C LEU A 123 25.97 -25.57 27.48
N ALA A 124 25.31 -26.73 27.45
CA ALA A 124 25.97 -28.01 27.67
C ALA A 124 27.02 -28.30 26.58
N ALA A 125 26.64 -28.15 25.30
CA ALA A 125 27.55 -28.37 24.18
C ALA A 125 28.74 -27.38 24.16
N ALA A 126 28.51 -26.12 24.49
CA ALA A 126 29.53 -25.08 24.56
C ALA A 126 30.56 -25.35 25.66
N LYS A 127 30.11 -25.80 26.84
CA LYS A 127 31.01 -26.23 27.93
C LYS A 127 31.88 -27.40 27.50
N THR A 128 31.31 -28.40 26.81
CA THR A 128 32.07 -29.54 26.27
C THR A 128 33.10 -29.08 25.25
N ALA A 129 32.70 -28.27 24.26
CA ALA A 129 33.60 -27.77 23.23
C ALA A 129 34.77 -26.96 23.82
N MET A 130 34.49 -26.12 24.82
CA MET A 130 35.51 -25.34 25.53
C MET A 130 36.52 -26.23 26.26
N ASN A 131 36.06 -27.25 26.99
CA ASN A 131 36.94 -28.19 27.70
C ASN A 131 37.81 -29.02 26.74
N GLU A 132 37.29 -29.33 25.55
CA GLU A 132 37.98 -30.09 24.52
C GLU A 132 38.82 -29.22 23.56
N SER A 133 38.89 -27.90 23.78
CA SER A 133 39.55 -26.94 22.87
C SER A 133 39.03 -27.02 21.42
N LYS A 134 37.73 -27.27 21.24
CA LYS A 134 37.04 -27.31 19.95
C LYS A 134 36.26 -26.02 19.69
N LEU A 135 35.80 -25.84 18.45
CA LEU A 135 34.91 -24.74 18.08
C LEU A 135 33.57 -24.85 18.84
N VAL A 136 33.15 -23.75 19.45
CA VAL A 136 31.88 -23.63 20.18
C VAL A 136 30.73 -23.54 19.18
N PRO A 137 29.64 -24.30 19.34
CA PRO A 137 28.47 -24.16 18.48
C PRO A 137 27.83 -22.77 18.60
N VAL A 138 27.12 -22.34 17.55
CA VAL A 138 26.44 -21.03 17.55
C VAL A 138 25.34 -21.00 18.62
N MET A 139 25.29 -19.91 19.39
CA MET A 139 24.26 -19.71 20.41
C MET A 139 22.88 -19.52 19.75
N PRO A 140 21.83 -20.23 20.21
CA PRO A 140 20.46 -19.96 19.78
C PRO A 140 20.10 -18.49 20.03
N THR A 141 19.54 -17.83 19.01
CA THR A 141 19.13 -16.41 19.12
C THR A 141 17.82 -16.31 19.89
N TYR A 142 17.72 -15.34 20.81
CA TYR A 142 16.45 -15.05 21.49
C TYR A 142 15.43 -14.49 20.47
N PRO A 143 14.25 -15.12 20.31
CA PRO A 143 13.24 -14.64 19.37
C PRO A 143 12.77 -13.23 19.74
N GLN A 144 12.89 -12.28 18.81
CA GLN A 144 12.53 -10.88 19.05
C GLN A 144 11.02 -10.72 19.29
N GLU A 145 10.21 -11.66 18.81
CA GLU A 145 8.76 -11.70 19.00
C GLU A 145 8.36 -11.96 20.45
N LEU A 146 9.25 -12.54 21.27
CA LEU A 146 9.02 -12.72 22.70
C LEU A 146 9.22 -11.44 23.52
N LEU A 147 9.76 -10.38 22.92
CA LEU A 147 9.91 -9.11 23.60
C LEU A 147 8.55 -8.42 23.75
N ALA A 148 8.26 -7.99 24.96
CA ALA A 148 7.10 -7.15 25.24
C ALA A 148 7.16 -5.85 24.42
N PRO A 149 6.02 -5.16 24.20
CA PRO A 149 6.00 -3.87 23.52
C PRO A 149 7.06 -2.91 24.09
N GLN A 150 7.94 -2.41 23.23
CA GLN A 150 9.07 -1.56 23.60
C GLN A 150 8.88 -0.10 23.19
N GLN A 151 7.88 0.17 22.35
CA GLN A 151 7.60 1.49 21.83
C GLN A 151 6.13 1.69 21.50
N VAL A 152 5.75 2.97 21.36
CA VAL A 152 4.37 3.42 21.13
C VAL A 152 3.69 2.78 19.92
N GLN A 153 4.44 2.40 18.88
CA GLN A 153 3.89 1.80 17.65
C GLN A 153 3.64 0.30 17.74
N ASN A 154 4.15 -0.38 18.78
CA ASN A 154 3.88 -1.79 18.92
C ASN A 154 2.39 -2.00 19.17
N ALA A 155 1.83 -3.08 18.59
CA ALA A 155 0.44 -3.43 18.76
C ALA A 155 0.08 -3.49 20.26
N THR A 156 -1.13 -3.05 20.60
CA THR A 156 -1.66 -3.05 21.98
C THR A 156 -1.02 -2.04 22.95
N ALA A 157 0.11 -1.38 22.62
CA ALA A 157 0.86 -0.56 23.59
C ALA A 157 0.08 0.68 24.09
N LEU A 158 -0.62 1.40 23.22
CA LEU A 158 -1.48 2.53 23.60
C LEU A 158 -2.83 2.09 24.13
N TYR A 159 -3.36 0.96 23.66
CA TYR A 159 -4.50 0.34 24.28
C TYR A 159 -4.23 0.12 25.77
N ASN A 160 -3.10 -0.51 26.10
CA ASN A 160 -2.72 -0.84 27.45
C ASN A 160 -2.64 0.39 28.36
N GLY A 161 -2.01 1.47 27.89
CA GLY A 161 -1.72 2.64 28.71
C GLY A 161 -2.82 3.71 28.71
N MET A 162 -3.64 3.80 27.65
CA MET A 162 -4.63 4.88 27.49
C MET A 162 -6.07 4.40 27.36
N ILE A 163 -6.33 3.20 26.85
CA ILE A 163 -7.69 2.71 26.57
C ILE A 163 -8.17 1.71 27.62
N HIS A 164 -7.34 0.75 28.04
CA HIS A 164 -7.69 -0.18 29.11
C HIS A 164 -8.12 0.53 30.41
N PRO A 165 -7.44 1.60 30.90
CA PRO A 165 -7.90 2.29 32.12
C PRO A 165 -9.20 3.07 31.98
N ILE A 166 -9.72 3.32 30.76
CA ILE A 166 -11.04 3.94 30.56
C ILE A 166 -12.19 2.92 30.52
N CYS A 167 -11.89 1.61 30.47
CA CYS A 167 -12.90 0.56 30.36
C CYS A 167 -13.98 0.58 31.47
N PRO A 168 -13.71 1.01 32.73
CA PRO A 168 -14.76 1.13 33.74
C PRO A 168 -15.83 2.20 33.43
N PHE A 169 -15.56 3.18 32.56
CA PHE A 169 -16.56 4.20 32.20
C PHE A 169 -17.65 3.59 31.32
N ALA A 170 -18.90 3.97 31.60
CA ALA A 170 -20.01 3.74 30.67
C ALA A 170 -19.88 4.69 29.47
N LEU A 171 -19.72 4.13 28.28
CA LEU A 171 -19.53 4.88 27.05
C LEU A 171 -20.70 4.64 26.09
N GLN A 172 -21.22 5.72 25.51
CA GLN A 172 -22.29 5.66 24.52
C GLN A 172 -21.79 5.27 23.12
N GLY A 173 -20.48 5.32 22.87
CA GLY A 173 -19.85 5.05 21.58
C GLY A 173 -18.50 5.78 21.47
N ALA A 174 -17.90 5.74 20.28
CA ALA A 174 -16.63 6.41 20.01
C ALA A 174 -16.66 7.21 18.70
N ILE A 175 -15.86 8.28 18.68
CA ILE A 175 -15.41 8.92 17.43
C ILE A 175 -13.94 8.59 17.18
N TRP A 176 -13.57 8.35 15.93
CA TRP A 176 -12.22 7.95 15.53
C TRP A 176 -11.70 8.78 14.37
N TYR A 177 -10.48 9.28 14.48
CA TYR A 177 -9.87 10.08 13.44
C TYR A 177 -8.38 9.73 13.37
N GLN A 178 -8.10 8.74 12.53
CA GLN A 178 -6.77 8.20 12.30
C GLN A 178 -6.78 7.51 10.94
N GLY A 179 -5.61 7.42 10.34
CA GLY A 179 -5.32 6.60 9.16
C GLY A 179 -3.99 7.00 8.51
N GLU A 180 -3.54 8.22 8.78
CA GLU A 180 -2.36 8.85 8.17
C GLU A 180 -1.10 7.98 8.30
N PHE A 181 -0.88 7.36 9.46
CA PHE A 181 0.28 6.48 9.67
C PHE A 181 0.14 5.10 8.99
N ASN A 182 -1.09 4.67 8.69
CA ASN A 182 -1.39 3.42 8.01
C ASN A 182 -1.54 3.61 6.48
N ASN A 183 -1.20 4.79 5.95
CA ASN A 183 -1.21 5.03 4.52
C ASN A 183 -0.26 4.03 3.80
N GLY A 184 -0.74 3.44 2.69
CA GLY A 184 -0.06 2.36 1.97
C GLY A 184 -0.44 0.95 2.39
N GLU A 185 -1.26 0.76 3.43
CA GLU A 185 -1.78 -0.58 3.78
C GLU A 185 -2.99 -1.02 2.93
N GLY A 186 -3.60 -0.10 2.17
CA GLY A 186 -4.78 -0.36 1.35
C GLY A 186 -5.90 -1.07 2.14
N MET A 187 -6.48 -2.12 1.54
CA MET A 187 -7.61 -2.85 2.12
C MET A 187 -7.31 -3.55 3.45
N LEU A 188 -6.05 -3.76 3.82
CA LEU A 188 -5.70 -4.29 5.14
C LEU A 188 -6.20 -3.36 6.26
N TYR A 189 -6.28 -2.05 6.02
CA TYR A 189 -6.79 -1.09 6.99
C TYR A 189 -8.25 -1.35 7.38
N ALA A 190 -9.09 -1.83 6.45
CA ALA A 190 -10.47 -2.20 6.76
C ALA A 190 -10.54 -3.37 7.75
N GLU A 191 -9.62 -4.35 7.62
CA GLU A 191 -9.49 -5.47 8.55
C GLU A 191 -8.97 -5.00 9.92
N ARG A 192 -8.05 -4.03 9.96
CA ARG A 192 -7.60 -3.40 11.21
C ARG A 192 -8.70 -2.63 11.92
N MET A 193 -9.54 -1.92 11.17
CA MET A 193 -10.73 -1.25 11.72
C MET A 193 -11.71 -2.26 12.31
N LYS A 194 -11.94 -3.42 11.66
CA LYS A 194 -12.75 -4.50 12.25
C LYS A 194 -12.19 -4.97 13.59
N ALA A 195 -10.88 -5.17 13.67
CA ALA A 195 -10.22 -5.61 14.91
C ALA A 195 -10.32 -4.55 16.01
N LEU A 196 -10.07 -3.27 15.70
CA LEU A 196 -10.21 -2.16 16.65
C LEU A 196 -11.64 -2.10 17.21
N VAL A 197 -12.64 -1.97 16.31
CA VAL A 197 -14.04 -1.79 16.71
C VAL A 197 -14.59 -3.04 17.39
N GLY A 198 -14.27 -4.23 16.87
CA GLY A 198 -14.67 -5.50 17.46
C GLY A 198 -14.06 -5.72 18.84
N GLY A 199 -12.79 -5.39 19.02
CA GLY A 199 -12.11 -5.46 20.31
C GLY A 199 -12.68 -4.48 21.33
N TRP A 200 -12.84 -3.21 20.96
CA TRP A 200 -13.49 -2.22 21.82
C TRP A 200 -14.92 -2.61 22.19
N ARG A 201 -15.67 -3.18 21.23
CA ARG A 201 -16.98 -3.75 21.52
C ARG A 201 -16.88 -4.85 22.57
N GLN A 202 -15.94 -5.77 22.54
CA GLN A 202 -15.85 -6.79 23.59
C GLN A 202 -15.65 -6.19 24.99
N LEU A 203 -14.93 -5.07 25.09
CA LEU A 203 -14.72 -4.35 26.34
C LEU A 203 -16.00 -3.64 26.85
N TRP A 204 -16.77 -3.01 25.96
CA TRP A 204 -17.94 -2.19 26.35
C TRP A 204 -19.31 -2.80 26.06
N SER A 205 -19.39 -3.95 25.36
CA SER A 205 -20.67 -4.60 24.99
C SER A 205 -21.34 -5.34 26.14
N ALA A 206 -20.71 -5.40 27.32
CA ALA A 206 -21.39 -5.79 28.56
C ALA A 206 -22.54 -4.83 28.96
N GLN A 207 -22.76 -3.74 28.21
CA GLN A 207 -23.75 -2.68 28.50
C GLN A 207 -25.03 -2.70 27.64
N ASP A 208 -25.35 -3.81 26.95
CA ASP A 208 -26.67 -4.10 26.34
C ASP A 208 -27.23 -3.13 25.26
N LYS A 209 -26.51 -2.05 24.88
CA LYS A 209 -27.02 -0.98 23.99
C LYS A 209 -26.29 -0.78 22.66
N GLY A 210 -25.31 -1.65 22.35
CA GLY A 210 -24.41 -1.48 21.21
C GLY A 210 -23.38 -0.37 21.43
N PHE A 211 -22.29 -0.39 20.65
CA PHE A 211 -21.22 0.61 20.69
C PHE A 211 -21.08 1.25 19.29
N PRO A 212 -21.84 2.31 19.00
CA PRO A 212 -21.72 3.09 17.77
C PRO A 212 -20.30 3.61 17.57
N PHE A 213 -19.81 3.54 16.34
CA PHE A 213 -18.45 3.95 15.99
C PHE A 213 -18.49 4.85 14.76
N TYR A 214 -18.16 6.13 14.95
CA TYR A 214 -18.14 7.10 13.85
C TYR A 214 -16.74 7.59 13.59
N PHE A 215 -16.32 7.64 12.33
CA PHE A 215 -14.95 8.00 12.02
C PHE A 215 -14.83 9.00 10.87
N VAL A 216 -13.63 9.53 10.71
CA VAL A 216 -13.31 10.57 9.74
C VAL A 216 -12.44 9.95 8.65
N GLN A 217 -12.85 10.11 7.38
CA GLN A 217 -11.96 9.85 6.26
C GLN A 217 -10.75 10.77 6.38
N ILE A 218 -9.53 10.27 6.21
CA ILE A 218 -8.36 11.15 6.33
C ILE A 218 -8.38 12.22 5.23
N ALA A 219 -7.85 13.41 5.53
CA ALA A 219 -7.85 14.52 4.58
C ALA A 219 -6.75 14.34 3.53
N PRO A 220 -6.97 14.78 2.27
CA PRO A 220 -5.96 14.81 1.23
C PRO A 220 -4.67 15.47 1.71
N TYR A 221 -3.54 14.80 1.49
CA TYR A 221 -2.23 15.31 1.83
C TYR A 221 -1.13 14.74 0.92
N LYS A 222 0.00 15.45 0.81
CA LYS A 222 1.16 15.02 0.02
C LYS A 222 1.97 13.98 0.77
N TYR A 223 1.62 12.70 0.61
CA TYR A 223 2.44 11.59 1.08
C TYR A 223 3.53 11.27 0.04
N GLY A 224 4.74 10.92 0.51
CA GLY A 224 5.92 10.77 -0.35
C GLY A 224 6.03 9.45 -1.11
N ALA A 225 5.19 8.45 -0.84
CA ALA A 225 5.37 7.09 -1.36
C ALA A 225 4.68 6.86 -2.71
N SER A 226 3.37 7.09 -2.80
CA SER A 226 2.56 6.88 -4.00
C SER A 226 1.36 7.82 -3.98
N PRO A 227 1.04 8.51 -5.08
CA PRO A 227 -0.13 9.38 -5.16
C PRO A 227 -1.47 8.63 -5.03
N PHE A 228 -1.46 7.29 -5.15
CA PHE A 228 -2.65 6.44 -5.11
C PHE A 228 -2.84 5.70 -3.78
N ALA A 229 -1.84 5.71 -2.89
CA ALA A 229 -1.93 5.03 -1.60
C ALA A 229 -3.04 5.61 -0.70
N GLU A 230 -3.23 6.93 -0.74
CA GLU A 230 -4.25 7.60 0.06
C GLU A 230 -5.69 7.27 -0.42
N PRO A 231 -6.01 7.34 -1.73
CA PRO A 231 -7.28 6.81 -2.24
C PRO A 231 -7.57 5.34 -1.92
N GLU A 232 -6.56 4.47 -1.92
CA GLU A 232 -6.71 3.08 -1.50
C GLU A 232 -7.09 2.97 -0.01
N LEU A 233 -6.50 3.82 0.84
CA LEU A 233 -6.87 3.93 2.23
C LEU A 233 -8.29 4.52 2.41
N TRP A 234 -8.69 5.51 1.60
CA TRP A 234 -10.06 6.04 1.60
C TRP A 234 -11.08 4.97 1.21
N GLU A 235 -10.76 4.11 0.23
CA GLU A 235 -11.59 2.97 -0.14
C GLU A 235 -11.68 1.94 0.98
N ALA A 236 -10.58 1.68 1.70
CA ALA A 236 -10.59 0.82 2.87
C ALA A 236 -11.44 1.39 4.02
N GLN A 237 -11.35 2.70 4.26
CA GLN A 237 -12.20 3.45 5.19
C GLN A 237 -13.68 3.36 4.79
N ALA A 238 -14.01 3.59 3.51
CA ALA A 238 -15.37 3.41 3.02
C ALA A 238 -15.87 1.96 3.19
N THR A 239 -15.02 0.97 2.94
CA THR A 239 -15.35 -0.45 3.11
C THR A 239 -15.61 -0.80 4.57
N ALA A 240 -14.89 -0.20 5.53
CA ALA A 240 -15.14 -0.39 6.96
C ALA A 240 -16.61 -0.09 7.33
N THR A 241 -17.25 0.90 6.70
CA THR A 241 -18.68 1.19 6.95
C THR A 241 -19.64 0.11 6.46
N LYS A 242 -19.23 -0.69 5.46
CA LYS A 242 -20.05 -1.78 4.89
C LYS A 242 -19.94 -3.06 5.69
N VAL A 243 -18.80 -3.28 6.35
CA VAL A 243 -18.46 -4.54 7.01
C VAL A 243 -18.52 -4.47 8.55
N ILE A 244 -18.68 -3.27 9.13
CA ILE A 244 -18.82 -3.06 10.56
C ILE A 244 -20.22 -2.50 10.83
N ARG A 245 -21.03 -3.22 11.61
CA ARG A 245 -22.38 -2.77 12.03
C ARG A 245 -22.28 -1.49 12.89
N ASP A 246 -23.33 -0.66 12.90
CA ASP A 246 -23.42 0.55 13.74
C ASP A 246 -22.20 1.48 13.58
N CYS A 247 -21.74 1.59 12.33
CA CYS A 247 -20.55 2.31 11.94
C CYS A 247 -20.89 3.39 10.90
N GLY A 248 -20.19 4.52 10.91
CA GLY A 248 -20.39 5.57 9.92
C GLY A 248 -19.14 6.42 9.70
N MET A 249 -19.00 6.99 8.52
CA MET A 249 -17.85 7.80 8.13
C MET A 249 -18.29 9.19 7.69
N THR A 250 -17.53 10.22 8.09
CA THR A 250 -17.62 11.54 7.46
C THR A 250 -16.46 11.75 6.51
N VAL A 251 -16.76 12.27 5.32
CA VAL A 251 -15.76 12.74 4.35
C VAL A 251 -15.40 14.19 4.64
N ILE A 252 -14.12 14.54 4.44
CA ILE A 252 -13.56 15.87 4.72
C ILE A 252 -12.56 16.34 3.65
N SER A 253 -12.57 15.69 2.47
CA SER A 253 -11.70 16.07 1.34
C SER A 253 -11.92 17.51 0.86
N ASP A 254 -13.05 18.11 1.23
CA ASP A 254 -13.40 19.49 0.91
C ASP A 254 -12.82 20.53 1.88
N ILE A 255 -12.27 20.11 3.03
CA ILE A 255 -11.73 20.99 4.07
C ILE A 255 -10.31 20.58 4.48
N GLY A 256 -9.59 19.91 3.58
CA GLY A 256 -8.19 19.52 3.75
C GLY A 256 -7.21 20.69 3.69
N ASN A 257 -5.92 20.38 3.78
CA ASN A 257 -4.83 21.33 3.53
C ASN A 257 -3.62 20.57 2.98
N LEU A 258 -3.33 20.71 1.69
CA LEU A 258 -2.23 19.99 1.04
C LEU A 258 -0.84 20.39 1.55
N SER A 259 -0.73 21.47 2.34
CA SER A 259 0.50 21.95 2.96
C SER A 259 0.59 21.63 4.46
N ASP A 260 -0.48 21.17 5.09
CA ASP A 260 -0.52 20.77 6.50
C ASP A 260 -1.47 19.59 6.68
N ILE A 261 -0.91 18.46 7.10
CA ILE A 261 -1.64 17.22 7.36
C ILE A 261 -2.74 17.38 8.44
N HIS A 262 -2.75 18.49 9.18
CA HIS A 262 -3.77 18.81 10.19
C HIS A 262 -4.78 19.87 9.70
N PRO A 263 -5.92 19.47 9.11
CA PRO A 263 -6.97 20.40 8.72
C PRO A 263 -7.42 21.32 9.86
N ALA A 264 -7.43 22.64 9.63
CA ALA A 264 -7.79 23.62 10.65
C ALA A 264 -9.31 23.65 10.96
N ASN A 265 -10.17 23.37 9.97
CA ASN A 265 -11.63 23.38 10.15
C ASN A 265 -12.13 22.11 10.87
N LYS A 266 -11.81 21.96 12.16
CA LYS A 266 -12.34 20.87 12.99
C LYS A 266 -13.81 21.05 13.38
N GLN A 267 -14.39 22.22 13.14
CA GLN A 267 -15.79 22.50 13.41
C GLN A 267 -16.70 21.68 12.50
N ASP A 268 -16.43 21.67 11.21
CA ASP A 268 -17.27 20.90 10.29
C ASP A 268 -17.05 19.39 10.43
N VAL A 269 -15.84 18.94 10.80
CA VAL A 269 -15.60 17.55 11.21
C VAL A 269 -16.52 17.14 12.37
N GLY A 270 -16.54 17.93 13.46
CA GLY A 270 -17.38 17.65 14.63
C GLY A 270 -18.88 17.69 14.31
N LYS A 271 -19.34 18.65 13.51
CA LYS A 271 -20.74 18.74 13.06
C LYS A 271 -21.17 17.52 12.26
N ARG A 272 -20.34 17.06 11.31
CA ARG A 272 -20.67 15.91 10.45
C ARG A 272 -20.72 14.61 11.24
N LEU A 273 -19.77 14.40 12.17
CA LEU A 273 -19.82 13.28 13.12
C LEU A 273 -21.08 13.36 14.00
N ALA A 274 -21.46 14.54 14.48
CA ALA A 274 -22.66 14.71 15.29
C ALA A 274 -23.93 14.41 14.48
N ALA A 275 -24.00 14.81 13.21
CA ALA A 275 -25.11 14.48 12.33
C ALA A 275 -25.29 12.96 12.17
N LEU A 276 -24.18 12.21 11.98
CA LEU A 276 -24.22 10.75 11.96
C LEU A 276 -24.77 10.17 13.26
N ALA A 277 -24.27 10.63 14.42
CA ALA A 277 -24.74 10.16 15.71
C ALA A 277 -26.23 10.49 15.97
N LEU A 278 -26.66 11.70 15.64
CA LEU A 278 -28.06 12.14 15.81
C LEU A 278 -29.02 11.26 15.02
N VAL A 279 -28.68 10.92 13.77
CA VAL A 279 -29.52 10.07 12.91
C VAL A 279 -29.44 8.59 13.34
N ASN A 280 -28.23 8.04 13.44
CA ASN A 280 -28.02 6.60 13.54
C ASN A 280 -28.07 6.07 14.99
N THR A 281 -27.74 6.89 15.98
CA THR A 281 -27.79 6.50 17.40
C THR A 281 -29.02 7.04 18.11
N TYR A 282 -29.38 8.31 17.87
CA TYR A 282 -30.47 8.98 18.58
C TYR A 282 -31.78 9.05 17.79
N GLY A 283 -31.83 8.47 16.60
CA GLY A 283 -33.05 8.33 15.79
C GLY A 283 -33.66 9.64 15.30
N LYS A 284 -32.92 10.75 15.33
CA LYS A 284 -33.40 12.05 14.84
C LYS A 284 -33.69 11.97 13.34
N LYS A 285 -34.83 12.52 12.93
CA LYS A 285 -35.30 12.54 11.54
C LYS A 285 -35.07 13.93 10.92
N GLY A 286 -35.06 13.99 9.59
CA GLY A 286 -34.92 15.25 8.85
C GLY A 286 -33.50 15.83 8.81
N ILE A 287 -32.49 15.08 9.26
CA ILE A 287 -31.08 15.47 9.20
C ILE A 287 -30.42 14.70 8.05
N VAL A 288 -29.78 15.41 7.12
CA VAL A 288 -28.91 14.81 6.12
C VAL A 288 -27.53 14.64 6.73
N SER A 289 -27.07 13.40 6.88
CA SER A 289 -25.85 13.06 7.62
C SER A 289 -24.71 12.50 6.75
N SER A 290 -24.94 12.31 5.46
CA SER A 290 -23.92 11.87 4.50
C SER A 290 -24.05 12.63 3.19
N GLY A 291 -22.92 12.85 2.52
CA GLY A 291 -22.87 13.26 1.12
C GLY A 291 -23.10 12.08 0.16
N PRO A 292 -23.07 12.34 -1.15
CA PRO A 292 -23.31 11.33 -2.17
C PRO A 292 -22.37 10.13 -2.05
N VAL A 293 -22.95 8.92 -2.07
CA VAL A 293 -22.20 7.65 -2.03
C VAL A 293 -22.49 6.89 -3.33
N PHE A 294 -21.45 6.43 -4.02
CA PHE A 294 -21.62 5.66 -5.25
C PHE A 294 -22.58 4.47 -5.04
N LYS A 295 -23.52 4.32 -5.98
CA LYS A 295 -24.53 3.25 -5.98
C LYS A 295 -24.36 2.30 -7.16
N ASP A 296 -24.35 2.85 -8.37
CA ASP A 296 -24.34 2.07 -9.62
C ASP A 296 -23.72 2.88 -10.77
N MET A 297 -23.15 2.15 -11.73
CA MET A 297 -22.57 2.70 -12.97
C MET A 297 -23.19 1.97 -14.16
N LYS A 298 -23.70 2.75 -15.13
CA LYS A 298 -24.22 2.22 -16.40
C LYS A 298 -23.45 2.78 -17.58
N ILE A 299 -23.15 1.92 -18.54
CA ILE A 299 -22.59 2.31 -19.84
C ILE A 299 -23.75 2.72 -20.74
N ASP A 300 -23.70 3.94 -21.28
CA ASP A 300 -24.70 4.52 -22.18
C ASP A 300 -24.01 5.00 -23.46
N GLY A 301 -23.83 4.06 -24.39
CA GLY A 301 -23.01 4.27 -25.58
C GLY A 301 -21.55 4.57 -25.24
N VAL A 302 -21.10 5.80 -25.53
CA VAL A 302 -19.74 6.28 -25.25
C VAL A 302 -19.64 7.06 -23.92
N LYS A 303 -20.69 7.04 -23.10
CA LYS A 303 -20.77 7.74 -21.82
C LYS A 303 -20.95 6.76 -20.67
N LEU A 304 -20.63 7.21 -19.45
CA LEU A 304 -20.98 6.52 -18.22
C LEU A 304 -22.01 7.34 -17.45
N ARG A 305 -23.06 6.69 -16.93
CA ARG A 305 -24.05 7.29 -16.03
C ARG A 305 -23.84 6.72 -14.63
N ILE A 306 -23.47 7.59 -13.70
CA ILE A 306 -23.18 7.25 -12.31
C ILE A 306 -24.36 7.66 -11.44
N SER A 307 -24.89 6.75 -10.64
CA SER A 307 -25.94 7.04 -9.65
C SER A 307 -25.39 6.98 -8.23
N PHE A 308 -26.01 7.75 -7.35
CA PHE A 308 -25.59 7.90 -5.96
C PHE A 308 -26.75 7.66 -5.01
N ASP A 309 -26.46 7.06 -3.86
CA ASP A 309 -27.28 7.20 -2.66
C ASP A 309 -26.90 8.50 -1.92
N HIS A 310 -27.70 8.89 -0.93
CA HIS A 310 -27.42 10.07 -0.08
C HIS A 310 -27.28 11.41 -0.84
N THR A 311 -28.06 11.59 -1.90
CA THR A 311 -28.11 12.82 -2.71
C THR A 311 -28.77 14.01 -2.01
N GLY A 312 -29.36 13.82 -0.83
CA GLY A 312 -30.06 14.87 -0.09
C GLY A 312 -31.18 15.49 -0.93
N SER A 313 -31.25 16.82 -1.00
CA SER A 313 -32.18 17.54 -1.88
C SER A 313 -31.67 17.71 -3.33
N GLY A 314 -30.51 17.11 -3.66
CA GLY A 314 -29.93 17.06 -5.01
C GLY A 314 -28.41 17.19 -5.01
N LEU A 315 -27.80 16.87 -6.15
CA LEU A 315 -26.36 17.04 -6.38
C LEU A 315 -26.03 18.49 -6.75
N THR A 316 -24.84 18.95 -6.39
CA THR A 316 -24.28 20.25 -6.78
C THR A 316 -22.76 20.22 -6.76
N SER A 317 -22.12 21.20 -7.41
CA SER A 317 -20.73 21.55 -7.11
C SER A 317 -20.69 22.54 -5.95
N ARG A 318 -19.65 22.40 -5.10
CA ARG A 318 -19.41 23.29 -3.95
C ARG A 318 -19.23 24.75 -4.35
N ASP A 319 -18.64 24.98 -5.50
CA ASP A 319 -18.11 26.27 -5.94
C ASP A 319 -18.76 26.79 -7.23
N GLY A 320 -19.81 26.12 -7.71
CA GLY A 320 -20.51 26.48 -8.94
C GLY A 320 -19.72 26.22 -10.23
N LYS A 321 -18.54 25.61 -10.15
CA LYS A 321 -17.73 25.23 -11.31
C LYS A 321 -18.12 23.86 -11.86
N PRO A 322 -17.68 23.49 -13.07
CA PRO A 322 -17.80 22.13 -13.58
C PRO A 322 -17.23 21.11 -12.58
N LEU A 323 -17.82 19.92 -12.56
CA LEU A 323 -17.34 18.84 -11.68
C LEU A 323 -15.92 18.41 -12.06
N ASP A 324 -15.11 18.11 -11.06
CA ASP A 324 -13.70 17.73 -11.21
C ASP A 324 -13.40 16.34 -10.62
N TRP A 325 -12.15 15.89 -10.79
CA TRP A 325 -11.63 14.61 -10.30
C TRP A 325 -12.32 13.34 -10.81
N PHE A 326 -13.01 13.42 -11.95
CA PHE A 326 -13.50 12.24 -12.66
C PHE A 326 -12.51 11.82 -13.75
N GLU A 327 -12.22 10.53 -13.78
CA GLU A 327 -11.43 9.91 -14.83
C GLU A 327 -12.11 8.64 -15.33
N VAL A 328 -11.98 8.36 -16.62
CA VAL A 328 -12.54 7.19 -17.31
C VAL A 328 -11.45 6.46 -18.09
N ILE A 329 -11.62 5.17 -18.30
CA ILE A 329 -10.69 4.34 -19.08
C ILE A 329 -11.40 3.70 -20.27
N ASP A 330 -10.71 3.67 -21.41
CA ASP A 330 -11.13 2.99 -22.62
C ASP A 330 -10.84 1.48 -22.58
N ALA A 331 -11.71 0.67 -23.17
CA ALA A 331 -11.57 -0.78 -23.26
C ALA A 331 -10.38 -1.25 -24.10
N ASP A 332 -9.99 -0.46 -25.12
CA ASP A 332 -8.97 -0.78 -26.13
C ASP A 332 -7.71 0.12 -26.08
N GLU A 333 -7.74 1.34 -25.54
CA GLU A 333 -6.55 2.24 -25.44
C GLU A 333 -5.86 2.24 -24.06
N GLY A 334 -6.63 2.15 -22.97
CA GLY A 334 -6.10 1.96 -21.61
C GLY A 334 -5.66 3.28 -20.99
N GLY A 335 -5.24 3.23 -19.71
CA GLY A 335 -4.94 4.44 -18.94
C GLY A 335 -6.20 5.24 -18.56
N PHE A 336 -6.21 5.81 -17.36
CA PHE A 336 -7.27 6.72 -16.96
C PHE A 336 -7.04 8.10 -17.56
N VAL A 337 -8.07 8.68 -18.18
CA VAL A 337 -8.04 10.06 -18.69
C VAL A 337 -9.13 10.88 -18.01
N LYS A 338 -8.89 12.19 -17.87
CA LYS A 338 -9.89 13.12 -17.32
C LYS A 338 -11.20 13.05 -18.11
N ALA A 339 -12.32 13.03 -17.39
CA ALA A 339 -13.66 13.07 -17.95
C ALA A 339 -14.35 14.40 -17.67
N ASP A 340 -15.13 14.87 -18.64
CA ASP A 340 -16.17 15.86 -18.40
C ASP A 340 -17.32 15.20 -17.62
N ALA A 341 -17.86 15.92 -16.63
CA ALA A 341 -18.87 15.42 -15.72
C ALA A 341 -20.05 16.39 -15.61
N LEU A 342 -21.27 15.93 -15.92
CA LEU A 342 -22.50 16.71 -15.91
C LEU A 342 -23.51 16.12 -14.92
N ILE A 343 -24.07 16.96 -14.04
CA ILE A 343 -25.19 16.55 -13.17
C ILE A 343 -26.47 16.44 -14.00
N ASP A 344 -27.11 15.28 -13.95
CA ASP A 344 -28.42 14.99 -14.53
C ASP A 344 -29.32 14.37 -13.45
N GLY A 345 -30.11 15.23 -12.79
CA GLY A 345 -30.96 14.86 -11.65
C GLY A 345 -30.15 14.35 -10.45
N GLN A 346 -30.27 13.05 -10.16
CA GLN A 346 -29.52 12.35 -9.10
C GLN A 346 -28.33 11.55 -9.64
N THR A 347 -27.98 11.76 -10.91
CA THR A 347 -26.88 11.07 -11.58
C THR A 347 -25.83 12.06 -12.08
N VAL A 348 -24.63 11.55 -12.32
CA VAL A 348 -23.56 12.27 -13.02
C VAL A 348 -23.23 11.53 -14.31
N ILE A 349 -23.17 12.25 -15.43
CA ILE A 349 -22.83 11.73 -16.74
C ILE A 349 -21.38 12.05 -17.04
N LEU A 350 -20.58 11.02 -17.31
CA LEU A 350 -19.17 11.14 -17.65
C LEU A 350 -18.96 10.90 -19.13
N SER A 351 -18.09 11.71 -19.73
CA SER A 351 -17.62 11.53 -21.10
C SER A 351 -16.20 12.04 -21.27
N ALA A 352 -15.41 11.40 -22.13
CA ALA A 352 -14.09 11.88 -22.53
C ALA A 352 -13.91 11.67 -24.04
N ALA A 353 -13.48 12.70 -24.77
CA ALA A 353 -13.39 12.64 -26.23
C ALA A 353 -12.47 11.51 -26.74
N ALA A 354 -11.42 11.19 -25.99
CA ALA A 354 -10.47 10.12 -26.29
C ALA A 354 -11.04 8.70 -26.00
N VAL A 355 -12.09 8.57 -25.17
CA VAL A 355 -12.63 7.27 -24.78
C VAL A 355 -13.82 6.90 -25.65
N LYS A 356 -13.69 5.82 -26.41
CA LYS A 356 -14.72 5.31 -27.34
C LYS A 356 -15.50 4.15 -26.75
N LYS A 357 -14.87 3.38 -25.86
CA LYS A 357 -15.47 2.23 -25.17
C LYS A 357 -15.21 2.34 -23.66
N PRO A 358 -15.95 3.19 -22.94
CA PRO A 358 -15.72 3.36 -21.51
C PRO A 358 -16.11 2.08 -20.74
N VAL A 359 -15.21 1.58 -19.90
CA VAL A 359 -15.42 0.33 -19.14
C VAL A 359 -15.26 0.47 -17.64
N ALA A 360 -14.51 1.48 -17.19
CA ALA A 360 -14.36 1.80 -15.78
C ALA A 360 -14.11 3.30 -15.57
N MET A 361 -14.26 3.73 -14.31
CA MET A 361 -14.02 5.10 -13.88
C MET A 361 -13.45 5.15 -12.47
N ARG A 362 -12.82 6.28 -12.14
CA ARG A 362 -12.40 6.62 -10.77
C ARG A 362 -12.71 8.08 -10.44
N PHE A 363 -13.13 8.35 -9.22
CA PHE A 363 -13.46 9.67 -8.69
C PHE A 363 -12.61 9.96 -7.46
N ALA A 364 -11.97 11.13 -7.46
CA ALA A 364 -11.06 11.56 -6.38
C ALA A 364 -9.97 10.53 -6.08
N TRP A 365 -9.36 9.95 -7.12
CA TRP A 365 -8.38 8.87 -6.99
C TRP A 365 -6.93 9.37 -7.03
N HIS A 366 -6.64 10.38 -6.21
CA HIS A 366 -5.29 10.91 -6.00
C HIS A 366 -5.18 11.55 -4.62
N GLN A 367 -4.01 11.52 -4.00
CA GLN A 367 -3.72 12.15 -2.69
C GLN A 367 -3.89 13.68 -2.64
N LEU A 368 -4.11 14.31 -3.79
CA LEU A 368 -4.32 15.76 -3.92
C LEU A 368 -5.79 16.09 -4.18
N ALA A 369 -6.67 15.10 -4.12
CA ALA A 369 -8.05 15.26 -4.54
C ALA A 369 -8.86 16.08 -3.53
N GLU A 370 -9.17 17.33 -3.90
CA GLU A 370 -10.09 18.22 -3.20
C GLU A 370 -11.37 18.44 -4.03
N PRO A 371 -12.16 17.37 -4.32
CA PRO A 371 -13.23 17.41 -5.29
C PRO A 371 -14.39 18.32 -4.90
N ASN A 372 -15.08 18.86 -5.91
CA ASN A 372 -16.19 19.77 -5.69
C ASN A 372 -17.59 19.13 -5.69
N LEU A 373 -17.74 17.84 -6.03
CA LEU A 373 -19.05 17.17 -6.01
C LEU A 373 -19.58 17.00 -4.57
N MET A 374 -20.80 17.45 -4.32
CA MET A 374 -21.51 17.32 -3.05
C MET A 374 -23.02 17.26 -3.23
N ASN A 375 -23.75 17.00 -2.15
CA ASN A 375 -25.18 17.29 -2.11
C ASN A 375 -25.44 18.77 -1.77
N LYS A 376 -26.67 19.24 -2.00
CA LYS A 376 -27.08 20.63 -1.74
C LYS A 376 -27.02 21.04 -0.27
N GLU A 377 -26.96 20.08 0.65
CA GLU A 377 -26.73 20.31 2.08
C GLU A 377 -25.25 20.55 2.42
N GLY A 378 -24.36 20.51 1.43
CA GLY A 378 -22.94 20.83 1.58
C GLY A 378 -22.08 19.67 2.08
N LEU A 379 -22.54 18.43 1.91
CA LEU A 379 -21.77 17.23 2.28
C LEU A 379 -21.08 16.62 1.06
N PRO A 380 -19.74 16.45 1.10
CA PRO A 380 -18.94 15.99 -0.05
C PRO A 380 -19.25 14.54 -0.44
N ALA A 381 -19.12 14.26 -1.73
CA ALA A 381 -19.19 12.89 -2.25
C ALA A 381 -17.99 12.05 -1.80
N TRP A 382 -18.20 10.76 -1.61
CA TRP A 382 -17.15 9.84 -1.21
C TRP A 382 -16.27 9.49 -2.42
N PRO A 383 -14.92 9.43 -2.28
CA PRO A 383 -14.04 8.83 -3.28
C PRO A 383 -14.43 7.38 -3.61
N PHE A 384 -14.34 6.99 -4.87
CA PHE A 384 -14.66 5.62 -5.33
C PHE A 384 -14.06 5.32 -6.70
N ARG A 385 -14.04 4.04 -7.06
CA ARG A 385 -13.84 3.53 -8.41
C ARG A 385 -14.97 2.55 -8.76
N ALA A 386 -15.27 2.41 -10.05
CA ALA A 386 -16.32 1.53 -10.54
C ALA A 386 -15.98 0.96 -11.91
N GLY A 387 -16.53 -0.22 -12.21
CA GLY A 387 -16.29 -0.95 -13.46
C GLY A 387 -15.07 -1.86 -13.40
N ASP A 388 -14.88 -2.59 -14.50
CA ASP A 388 -13.77 -3.53 -14.65
C ASP A 388 -12.64 -2.86 -15.42
N VAL A 389 -11.56 -2.54 -14.71
CA VAL A 389 -10.34 -2.04 -15.35
C VAL A 389 -9.73 -3.19 -16.16
N PRO A 390 -9.60 -3.07 -17.50
CA PRO A 390 -9.02 -4.13 -18.32
C PRO A 390 -7.60 -4.44 -17.84
N LYS A 391 -7.36 -5.68 -17.42
CA LYS A 391 -5.99 -6.17 -17.19
C LYS A 391 -5.37 -6.37 -18.56
N ARG A 392 -4.54 -5.42 -18.98
CA ARG A 392 -3.90 -5.49 -20.29
C ARG A 392 -2.48 -5.94 -20.14
N ASP A 393 -2.22 -7.09 -20.74
CA ASP A 393 -0.86 -7.48 -21.05
C ASP A 393 -0.35 -6.57 -22.18
N TRP A 394 0.55 -5.63 -21.85
CA TRP A 394 1.18 -4.76 -22.84
C TRP A 394 1.79 -5.55 -23.99
N MET A 395 2.34 -6.73 -23.70
CA MET A 395 2.98 -7.61 -24.67
C MET A 395 1.96 -8.15 -25.68
N SER A 396 0.78 -8.61 -25.24
CA SER A 396 -0.27 -9.12 -26.14
C SER A 396 -0.80 -8.05 -27.11
N ILE A 397 -0.72 -6.78 -26.73
CA ILE A 397 -1.22 -5.66 -27.54
C ILE A 397 -0.14 -5.13 -28.49
N ASN A 398 1.09 -4.99 -28.02
CA ASN A 398 2.13 -4.22 -28.69
C ASN A 398 3.22 -5.07 -29.35
N VAL A 399 3.24 -6.38 -29.10
CA VAL A 399 4.25 -7.30 -29.65
C VAL A 399 3.58 -8.28 -30.61
N PRO A 400 3.70 -8.09 -31.93
CA PRO A 400 3.02 -8.92 -32.94
C PRO A 400 3.33 -10.41 -32.83
N GLU A 401 4.55 -10.78 -32.45
CA GLU A 401 4.98 -12.18 -32.34
C GLU A 401 4.65 -12.83 -30.99
N ALA A 402 4.17 -12.09 -29.98
CA ALA A 402 4.06 -12.61 -28.61
C ALA A 402 3.13 -13.83 -28.48
N ASN A 403 2.09 -13.91 -29.31
CA ASN A 403 1.14 -15.03 -29.30
C ASN A 403 1.75 -16.35 -29.82
N GLU A 404 2.93 -16.31 -30.43
CA GLU A 404 3.68 -17.51 -30.85
C GLU A 404 4.50 -18.12 -29.70
N TYR A 405 4.65 -17.41 -28.59
CA TYR A 405 5.54 -17.81 -27.49
C TYR A 405 4.75 -18.36 -26.30
N LYS A 406 5.35 -19.32 -25.61
CA LYS A 406 4.84 -19.90 -24.35
C LYS A 406 5.61 -19.32 -23.18
N LEU A 407 4.89 -18.94 -22.12
CA LEU A 407 5.45 -18.46 -20.87
C LEU A 407 6.21 -19.59 -20.15
N VAL A 408 7.50 -19.36 -19.89
CA VAL A 408 8.34 -20.25 -19.08
C VAL A 408 8.42 -19.75 -17.64
N TYR A 409 8.79 -18.48 -17.47
CA TYR A 409 8.92 -17.86 -16.15
C TYR A 409 8.14 -16.56 -16.07
N ASP A 410 7.50 -16.33 -14.93
CA ASP A 410 6.97 -15.02 -14.53
C ASP A 410 7.50 -14.68 -13.13
N LEU A 411 8.03 -13.47 -12.97
CA LEU A 411 8.61 -13.00 -11.72
C LEU A 411 8.20 -11.55 -11.45
N ASP A 412 7.48 -11.35 -10.35
CA ASP A 412 7.42 -10.06 -9.67
C ASP A 412 8.79 -9.74 -9.07
N LEU A 413 9.46 -8.72 -9.61
CA LEU A 413 10.80 -8.32 -9.21
C LEU A 413 10.81 -7.64 -7.83
N ALA A 414 9.65 -7.40 -7.19
CA ALA A 414 9.59 -7.08 -5.76
C ALA A 414 10.04 -8.25 -4.88
N LYS A 415 10.07 -9.47 -5.42
CA LYS A 415 10.47 -10.71 -4.72
C LYS A 415 11.93 -11.09 -4.94
N LEU A 416 12.72 -10.22 -5.58
CA LEU A 416 14.16 -10.46 -5.73
C LEU A 416 14.81 -10.68 -4.36
N GLY A 417 15.75 -11.61 -4.33
CA GLY A 417 16.52 -12.00 -3.16
C GLY A 417 17.57 -13.02 -3.57
N HIS A 418 18.30 -13.56 -2.59
CA HIS A 418 19.34 -14.56 -2.84
C HIS A 418 18.76 -15.82 -3.52
N ASP A 419 17.62 -16.31 -3.04
CA ASP A 419 16.84 -17.36 -3.70
C ASP A 419 15.79 -16.77 -4.64
N ILE A 420 15.84 -17.16 -5.92
CA ILE A 420 14.85 -16.73 -6.92
C ILE A 420 13.60 -17.59 -6.85
N LYS A 421 12.46 -16.94 -6.58
CA LYS A 421 11.15 -17.58 -6.49
C LYS A 421 10.20 -16.98 -7.52
N TYR A 422 10.05 -17.67 -8.64
CA TYR A 422 9.12 -17.29 -9.70
C TYR A 422 7.66 -17.39 -9.23
N ASP A 423 6.82 -16.48 -9.70
CA ASP A 423 5.36 -16.56 -9.57
C ASP A 423 4.79 -17.71 -10.40
N ILE A 424 5.37 -17.90 -11.59
CA ILE A 424 5.07 -19.01 -12.48
C ILE A 424 6.40 -19.60 -12.92
N ASP A 425 6.56 -20.90 -12.70
CA ASP A 425 7.69 -21.68 -13.19
C ASP A 425 7.17 -22.88 -14.00
N ASN A 426 7.28 -22.78 -15.32
CA ASN A 426 6.89 -23.81 -16.28
C ASN A 426 8.10 -24.47 -16.96
N HIS A 427 9.34 -24.28 -16.51
CA HIS A 427 10.52 -24.75 -17.25
C HIS A 427 10.53 -26.27 -17.47
N ALA A 428 10.09 -27.03 -16.46
CA ALA A 428 9.94 -28.48 -16.56
C ALA A 428 8.86 -28.91 -17.58
N ASN A 429 7.89 -28.03 -17.86
CA ASN A 429 6.76 -28.29 -18.74
C ASN A 429 7.01 -27.83 -20.19
N VAL A 430 8.16 -27.22 -20.49
CA VAL A 430 8.48 -26.80 -21.87
C VAL A 430 8.50 -28.02 -22.80
N GLY A 431 9.09 -29.14 -22.35
CA GLY A 431 8.94 -30.50 -22.91
C GLY A 431 9.30 -30.73 -24.38
N GLN A 432 9.56 -29.66 -25.14
CA GLN A 432 9.77 -29.61 -26.58
C GLN A 432 10.95 -28.69 -26.88
N SER A 433 11.68 -28.96 -27.97
CA SER A 433 12.72 -28.04 -28.44
C SER A 433 12.11 -26.68 -28.83
N PHE A 434 12.81 -25.60 -28.54
CA PHE A 434 12.39 -24.24 -28.87
C PHE A 434 13.47 -23.56 -29.70
N ASP A 435 13.05 -22.73 -30.65
CA ASP A 435 13.96 -22.06 -31.58
C ASP A 435 14.24 -20.61 -31.22
N ARG A 436 13.39 -19.99 -30.39
CA ARG A 436 13.54 -18.62 -29.92
C ARG A 436 13.28 -18.50 -28.44
N ILE A 437 13.97 -17.55 -27.81
CA ILE A 437 13.78 -17.12 -26.42
C ILE A 437 13.38 -15.64 -26.45
N ALA A 438 12.46 -15.25 -25.58
CA ALA A 438 12.06 -13.86 -25.40
C ALA A 438 12.02 -13.44 -23.93
N TYR A 439 12.29 -12.16 -23.70
CA TYR A 439 12.24 -11.51 -22.40
C TYR A 439 11.33 -10.29 -22.51
N CYS A 440 10.38 -10.18 -21.59
CA CYS A 440 9.55 -8.99 -21.43
C CYS A 440 9.79 -8.41 -20.04
N LEU A 441 10.24 -7.17 -19.98
CA LEU A 441 10.42 -6.41 -18.75
C LEU A 441 9.46 -5.23 -18.73
N GLU A 442 8.67 -5.14 -17.67
CA GLU A 442 7.72 -4.06 -17.42
C GLU A 442 8.08 -3.36 -16.10
N LEU A 443 8.24 -2.04 -16.16
CA LEU A 443 8.56 -1.18 -15.03
C LEU A 443 7.55 -0.03 -14.97
N GLN A 444 7.00 0.24 -13.79
CA GLN A 444 6.13 1.40 -13.55
C GLN A 444 6.72 2.28 -12.46
N GLN A 445 6.84 3.56 -12.77
CA GLN A 445 7.23 4.62 -11.84
C GLN A 445 6.23 5.78 -11.93
N GLY A 446 5.35 5.89 -10.92
CA GLY A 446 4.26 6.86 -10.92
C GLY A 446 3.22 6.52 -12.01
N GLU A 447 2.94 7.48 -12.89
CA GLU A 447 2.05 7.29 -14.05
C GLU A 447 2.81 6.78 -15.28
N GLU A 448 4.14 6.77 -15.27
CA GLU A 448 4.96 6.31 -16.38
C GLU A 448 5.15 4.79 -16.32
N SER A 449 4.75 4.10 -17.40
CA SER A 449 5.02 2.68 -17.61
C SER A 449 6.01 2.50 -18.74
N LYS A 450 7.14 1.85 -18.45
CA LYS A 450 8.18 1.47 -19.43
C LYS A 450 8.12 -0.03 -19.65
N CYS A 451 8.13 -0.45 -20.92
CA CYS A 451 8.06 -1.84 -21.32
C CYS A 451 9.06 -2.11 -22.44
N VAL A 452 9.74 -3.24 -22.37
CA VAL A 452 10.57 -3.75 -23.47
C VAL A 452 10.33 -5.25 -23.62
N TYR A 453 10.25 -5.68 -24.87
CA TYR A 453 10.24 -7.07 -25.28
C TYR A 453 11.43 -7.28 -26.20
N VAL A 454 12.26 -8.27 -25.87
CA VAL A 454 13.41 -8.66 -26.68
C VAL A 454 13.33 -10.16 -26.96
N SER A 455 13.25 -10.56 -28.22
CA SER A 455 13.36 -11.96 -28.64
C SER A 455 14.59 -12.19 -29.49
N MET A 456 15.13 -13.42 -29.49
CA MET A 456 16.29 -13.80 -30.28
C MET A 456 16.28 -15.30 -30.55
N ASP A 457 17.18 -15.77 -31.43
CA ASP A 457 17.41 -17.21 -31.58
C ASP A 457 17.83 -17.82 -30.24
N ALA A 458 17.38 -19.05 -29.98
CA ALA A 458 17.65 -19.74 -28.73
C ALA A 458 19.16 -19.97 -28.54
N PHE A 459 19.77 -19.26 -27.60
CA PHE A 459 21.19 -19.38 -27.26
C PHE A 459 21.50 -20.59 -26.34
N THR A 460 20.46 -21.28 -25.87
CA THR A 460 20.50 -22.54 -25.13
C THR A 460 19.23 -23.34 -25.44
N GLN A 461 19.28 -24.65 -25.26
CA GLN A 461 18.09 -25.54 -25.31
C GLN A 461 17.64 -25.97 -23.90
N ASP A 462 18.36 -25.55 -22.86
CA ASP A 462 18.03 -25.85 -21.48
C ASP A 462 17.12 -24.74 -20.91
N PRO A 463 15.82 -25.00 -20.69
CA PRO A 463 14.88 -24.00 -20.18
C PRO A 463 15.16 -23.62 -18.72
N ALA A 464 15.97 -24.38 -17.97
CA ALA A 464 16.39 -23.96 -16.63
C ALA A 464 17.38 -22.78 -16.66
N LYS A 465 18.03 -22.53 -17.81
CA LYS A 465 19.11 -21.54 -17.97
C LYS A 465 18.70 -20.20 -18.56
N ILE A 466 17.40 -19.99 -18.78
CA ILE A 466 16.87 -18.78 -19.42
C ILE A 466 16.19 -17.82 -18.44
N GLY A 467 16.09 -18.17 -17.15
CA GLY A 467 15.62 -17.27 -16.10
C GLY A 467 16.72 -16.35 -15.55
N ILE A 468 16.51 -15.80 -14.34
CA ILE A 468 17.56 -15.10 -13.58
C ILE A 468 18.77 -16.05 -13.44
N PRO A 469 19.99 -15.63 -13.82
CA PRO A 469 21.14 -16.51 -13.87
C PRO A 469 21.78 -16.72 -12.49
N SER A 470 21.05 -17.39 -11.60
CA SER A 470 21.53 -17.78 -10.26
C SER A 470 22.50 -18.95 -10.29
N ILE A 471 23.17 -19.21 -9.17
CA ILE A 471 24.01 -20.40 -8.99
C ILE A 471 23.22 -21.70 -9.28
N GLN A 472 21.97 -21.77 -8.81
CA GLN A 472 21.13 -22.96 -8.99
C GLN A 472 20.73 -23.20 -10.45
N SER A 473 20.57 -22.15 -11.26
CA SER A 473 20.26 -22.32 -12.69
C SER A 473 21.47 -22.76 -13.50
N GLY A 474 22.70 -22.47 -13.03
CA GLY A 474 23.93 -22.77 -13.76
C GLY A 474 24.03 -22.01 -15.09
N ALA A 475 23.28 -20.93 -15.25
CA ALA A 475 23.32 -20.07 -16.42
C ALA A 475 24.59 -19.20 -16.41
N LYS A 476 25.36 -19.26 -17.50
CA LYS A 476 26.57 -18.47 -17.69
C LYS A 476 26.77 -18.21 -19.18
N PHE A 477 26.38 -17.02 -19.64
CA PHE A 477 26.43 -16.62 -21.04
C PHE A 477 26.99 -15.20 -21.17
N GLN A 478 28.04 -15.08 -21.98
CA GLN A 478 28.52 -13.80 -22.50
C GLN A 478 28.79 -14.00 -23.99
N GLN A 479 27.82 -13.62 -24.83
CA GLN A 479 27.85 -13.91 -26.26
C GLN A 479 26.90 -13.03 -27.08
N ASN A 480 27.26 -12.85 -28.35
CA ASN A 480 26.36 -12.28 -29.34
C ASN A 480 25.18 -13.21 -29.63
N VAL A 481 24.00 -12.64 -29.82
CA VAL A 481 22.77 -13.33 -30.22
C VAL A 481 22.33 -12.90 -31.62
N LYS A 482 21.57 -13.76 -32.30
CA LYS A 482 21.14 -13.55 -33.69
C LYS A 482 19.65 -13.31 -33.79
N ASN A 483 19.25 -12.66 -34.88
CA ASN A 483 17.85 -12.42 -35.26
C ASN A 483 17.04 -11.79 -34.12
N MET A 484 17.62 -10.78 -33.47
CA MET A 484 17.01 -10.13 -32.32
C MET A 484 15.86 -9.23 -32.76
N ASN A 485 14.69 -9.38 -32.15
CA ASN A 485 13.57 -8.45 -32.30
C ASN A 485 13.43 -7.64 -31.01
N VAL A 486 13.19 -6.34 -31.15
CA VAL A 486 13.04 -5.39 -30.05
C VAL A 486 11.76 -4.60 -30.26
N PHE A 487 10.86 -4.68 -29.28
CA PHE A 487 9.65 -3.86 -29.19
C PHE A 487 9.67 -3.14 -27.84
N SER A 488 9.48 -1.82 -27.84
CA SER A 488 9.47 -1.02 -26.61
C SER A 488 8.70 0.28 -26.80
N ASN A 489 8.03 0.72 -25.74
CA ASN A 489 7.45 2.06 -25.66
C ASN A 489 8.45 3.13 -25.16
N VAL A 490 9.69 2.76 -24.88
CA VAL A 490 10.76 3.65 -24.44
C VAL A 490 11.41 4.31 -25.65
N LYS A 491 11.33 5.64 -25.74
CA LYS A 491 11.64 6.42 -26.94
C LYS A 491 13.10 6.27 -27.39
N GLU A 492 14.01 6.13 -26.43
CA GLU A 492 15.44 5.97 -26.66
C GLU A 492 15.84 4.58 -27.15
N ILE A 493 14.95 3.57 -27.10
CA ILE A 493 15.22 2.21 -27.57
C ILE A 493 14.93 2.09 -29.07
N LYS A 494 15.90 1.54 -29.81
CA LYS A 494 15.72 1.26 -31.24
C LYS A 494 14.90 -0.02 -31.43
N ASN A 495 13.63 0.17 -31.73
CA ASN A 495 12.72 -0.89 -32.13
C ASN A 495 13.12 -1.47 -33.50
N GLY A 496 12.88 -2.77 -33.72
CA GLY A 496 13.13 -3.43 -35.00
C GLY A 496 13.16 -4.96 -34.90
N ALA A 497 13.06 -5.63 -36.04
CA ALA A 497 13.11 -7.09 -36.14
C ALA A 497 14.35 -7.54 -36.95
N GLY A 498 14.87 -8.74 -36.65
CA GLY A 498 16.00 -9.34 -37.35
C GLY A 498 17.34 -8.64 -37.13
N LEU A 499 17.50 -7.91 -36.02
CA LEU A 499 18.73 -7.21 -35.66
C LEU A 499 19.86 -8.22 -35.41
N GLN A 500 21.06 -7.91 -35.89
CA GLN A 500 22.25 -8.78 -35.78
C GLN A 500 23.23 -8.30 -34.70
N SER A 501 22.80 -7.30 -33.91
CA SER A 501 23.66 -6.54 -33.00
C SER A 501 23.38 -6.83 -31.51
N GLY A 502 22.78 -7.99 -31.22
CA GLY A 502 22.42 -8.37 -29.86
C GLY A 502 23.59 -8.97 -29.10
N ASN A 503 23.77 -8.60 -27.83
CA ASN A 503 24.68 -9.27 -26.90
C ASN A 503 23.96 -9.52 -25.56
N ILE A 504 24.25 -10.65 -24.90
CA ILE A 504 23.70 -10.99 -23.58
C ILE A 504 24.79 -11.19 -22.55
N GLU A 505 24.53 -10.74 -21.32
CA GLU A 505 25.44 -10.81 -20.18
C GLU A 505 24.75 -11.44 -18.98
N PHE A 506 24.74 -12.78 -18.93
CA PHE A 506 24.00 -13.57 -17.94
C PHE A 506 24.94 -14.41 -17.09
N TRP A 507 25.11 -14.09 -15.81
CA TRP A 507 25.90 -14.89 -14.87
C TRP A 507 25.62 -14.50 -13.40
N PRO A 508 25.86 -15.39 -12.42
CA PRO A 508 25.66 -15.09 -10.99
C PRO A 508 26.81 -14.36 -10.30
N GLY A 509 28.01 -14.37 -10.90
CA GLY A 509 29.24 -13.86 -10.27
C GLY A 509 29.43 -12.35 -10.36
N ASN A 510 30.58 -11.87 -9.91
CA ASN A 510 30.99 -10.47 -10.05
C ASN A 510 31.30 -10.10 -11.51
N TYR A 511 31.45 -8.80 -11.77
CA TYR A 511 32.04 -8.30 -13.02
C TYR A 511 33.57 -8.48 -13.00
N GLY A 512 34.12 -8.92 -14.12
CA GLY A 512 35.52 -9.33 -14.32
C GLY A 512 36.18 -8.55 -15.47
N PRO A 513 37.20 -9.11 -16.14
CA PRO A 513 37.98 -8.39 -17.17
C PRO A 513 37.13 -7.86 -18.33
N GLN A 514 37.35 -6.60 -18.68
CA GLN A 514 36.54 -5.84 -19.63
C GLN A 514 36.74 -6.28 -21.07
N ASN A 515 35.63 -6.44 -21.80
CA ASN A 515 35.54 -6.68 -23.24
C ASN A 515 36.43 -7.78 -23.83
N SER A 516 36.69 -8.85 -23.07
CA SER A 516 37.53 -9.98 -23.54
C SER A 516 36.92 -10.69 -24.77
N ALA A 517 35.61 -10.57 -24.97
CA ALA A 517 34.89 -11.11 -26.13
C ALA A 517 34.93 -10.20 -27.37
N ASN A 518 35.59 -9.04 -27.31
CA ASN A 518 35.68 -8.05 -28.39
C ASN A 518 34.31 -7.62 -28.95
N ILE A 519 33.34 -7.38 -28.06
CA ILE A 519 32.03 -6.86 -28.40
C ILE A 519 32.19 -5.45 -29.00
N LYS A 520 31.63 -5.28 -30.19
CA LYS A 520 31.71 -4.04 -30.95
C LYS A 520 31.04 -2.91 -30.18
N ASN A 521 31.70 -1.75 -30.10
CA ASN A 521 31.27 -0.56 -29.35
C ASN A 521 31.18 -0.71 -27.82
N ALA A 522 31.55 -1.86 -27.23
CA ALA A 522 31.61 -1.98 -25.79
C ALA A 522 32.71 -1.09 -25.20
N SER A 523 32.41 -0.48 -24.06
CA SER A 523 33.27 0.46 -23.35
C SER A 523 33.04 0.32 -21.86
N ALA A 524 34.13 0.03 -21.15
CA ALA A 524 34.28 0.03 -19.70
C ALA A 524 33.75 1.28 -18.96
N GLN A 525 33.57 2.38 -19.69
CA GLN A 525 33.11 3.66 -19.15
C GLN A 525 31.66 3.86 -19.54
N LEU A 526 31.35 3.81 -20.84
CA LEU A 526 30.03 4.25 -21.30
C LEU A 526 29.08 3.09 -21.58
N PHE A 527 29.51 2.02 -22.25
CA PHE A 527 28.65 0.96 -22.78
C PHE A 527 29.18 -0.40 -22.36
N ASP A 528 28.97 -0.74 -21.08
CA ASP A 528 29.66 -1.84 -20.39
C ASP A 528 29.10 -3.23 -20.76
N PHE A 529 28.93 -3.49 -22.06
CA PHE A 529 28.20 -4.63 -22.61
C PHE A 529 29.14 -5.77 -23.04
N GLY A 530 30.38 -5.76 -22.55
CA GLY A 530 31.43 -6.71 -22.92
C GLY A 530 32.10 -7.38 -21.72
N ASP A 531 31.57 -7.20 -20.52
CA ASP A 531 32.17 -7.67 -19.29
C ASP A 531 32.17 -9.20 -19.20
N GLN A 532 33.10 -9.73 -18.41
CA GLN A 532 33.19 -11.16 -18.16
C GLN A 532 32.77 -11.48 -16.73
N PRO A 533 32.25 -12.69 -16.47
CA PRO A 533 32.03 -13.15 -15.11
C PRO A 533 33.36 -13.29 -14.35
N GLY A 534 33.45 -12.65 -13.19
CA GLY A 534 34.53 -12.75 -12.21
C GLY A 534 34.09 -13.47 -10.92
N ASP A 535 35.07 -13.74 -10.06
CA ASP A 535 34.85 -14.38 -8.76
C ASP A 535 34.43 -13.37 -7.65
N PRO A 536 33.72 -13.83 -6.60
CA PRO A 536 33.18 -15.19 -6.44
C PRO A 536 32.01 -15.46 -7.40
N GLN A 537 31.75 -16.74 -7.66
CA GLN A 537 30.67 -17.17 -8.56
C GLN A 537 29.27 -16.82 -8.05
N ASP A 538 29.08 -16.77 -6.73
CA ASP A 538 27.87 -16.27 -6.09
C ASP A 538 28.13 -14.84 -5.64
N GLY A 539 28.02 -13.91 -6.59
CA GLY A 539 28.51 -12.54 -6.44
C GLY A 539 27.43 -11.54 -6.80
N TYR A 540 27.84 -10.48 -7.48
CA TYR A 540 26.97 -9.38 -7.85
C TYR A 540 25.84 -9.81 -8.79
N GLY A 541 26.11 -10.67 -9.78
CA GLY A 541 25.13 -11.15 -10.74
C GLY A 541 24.77 -10.12 -11.81
N SER A 542 24.77 -10.57 -13.06
CA SER A 542 24.38 -9.78 -14.25
C SER A 542 23.30 -10.51 -15.02
N MET A 543 22.24 -9.78 -15.39
CA MET A 543 21.29 -10.20 -16.42
C MET A 543 20.97 -9.01 -17.32
N GLN A 544 21.79 -8.81 -18.34
CA GLN A 544 21.61 -7.68 -19.26
C GLN A 544 21.52 -8.13 -20.71
N ILE A 545 20.73 -7.38 -21.50
CA ILE A 545 20.60 -7.57 -22.95
C ILE A 545 20.84 -6.24 -23.63
N HIS A 546 21.67 -6.26 -24.68
CA HIS A 546 22.19 -5.06 -25.32
C HIS A 546 21.98 -5.07 -26.83
N ASN A 547 21.82 -3.88 -27.41
CA ASN A 547 21.97 -3.62 -28.83
C ASN A 547 23.25 -2.81 -29.04
N HIS A 548 24.35 -3.52 -29.32
CA HIS A 548 25.68 -2.93 -29.31
C HIS A 548 25.92 -1.97 -30.49
N ASP A 549 25.24 -2.15 -31.63
CA ASP A 549 25.33 -1.22 -32.77
C ASP A 549 24.63 0.11 -32.48
N ALA A 550 23.51 0.06 -31.75
CA ALA A 550 22.79 1.25 -31.30
C ALA A 550 23.35 1.84 -30.00
N LYS A 551 24.34 1.17 -29.38
CA LYS A 551 24.90 1.54 -28.08
C LYS A 551 23.83 1.64 -26.99
N GLN A 552 22.99 0.61 -26.89
CA GLN A 552 21.83 0.57 -25.99
C GLN A 552 21.86 -0.64 -25.07
N THR A 553 21.68 -0.43 -23.78
CA THR A 553 21.08 -1.44 -22.89
C THR A 553 19.60 -1.50 -23.21
N LEU A 554 19.10 -2.69 -23.52
CA LEU A 554 17.68 -2.92 -23.75
C LEU A 554 16.97 -3.22 -22.43
N MET A 555 17.55 -4.11 -21.63
CA MET A 555 17.10 -4.41 -20.27
C MET A 555 18.26 -4.81 -19.37
N ALA A 556 18.11 -4.57 -18.07
CA ALA A 556 19.05 -4.97 -17.04
C ALA A 556 18.32 -5.41 -15.75
N ILE A 557 18.79 -6.50 -15.15
CA ILE A 557 18.43 -6.98 -13.82
C ILE A 557 19.71 -7.53 -13.16
N ASN A 558 20.34 -6.74 -12.29
CA ASN A 558 21.58 -7.13 -11.61
C ASN A 558 21.38 -7.14 -10.09
N HIS A 559 22.30 -7.78 -9.36
CA HIS A 559 22.31 -7.74 -7.90
C HIS A 559 20.99 -8.13 -7.23
N TRP A 560 20.31 -9.12 -7.79
CA TRP A 560 19.02 -9.60 -7.29
C TRP A 560 19.06 -10.01 -5.81
N ALA A 561 20.21 -10.46 -5.30
CA ALA A 561 20.39 -10.77 -3.89
C ALA A 561 20.12 -9.57 -2.95
N ALA A 562 20.26 -8.33 -3.45
CA ALA A 562 20.00 -7.10 -2.70
C ALA A 562 18.50 -6.75 -2.59
N GLY A 563 17.60 -7.51 -3.22
CA GLY A 563 16.15 -7.30 -3.17
C GLY A 563 15.75 -5.91 -3.65
N ALA A 564 15.24 -5.06 -2.74
CA ALA A 564 14.87 -3.67 -3.08
C ALA A 564 16.07 -2.81 -3.53
N GLY A 565 17.30 -3.22 -3.20
CA GLY A 565 18.54 -2.59 -3.65
C GLY A 565 19.12 -3.18 -4.94
N ALA A 566 18.38 -4.04 -5.65
CA ALA A 566 18.81 -4.56 -6.95
C ALA A 566 18.82 -3.46 -8.03
N ASP A 567 19.55 -3.71 -9.12
CA ASP A 567 19.62 -2.80 -10.26
C ASP A 567 18.64 -3.25 -11.34
N ILE A 568 17.65 -2.43 -11.68
CA ILE A 568 16.70 -2.77 -12.75
C ILE A 568 16.50 -1.60 -13.70
N GLY A 569 16.37 -1.88 -14.99
CA GLY A 569 16.21 -0.83 -15.97
C GLY A 569 15.85 -1.27 -17.38
N ILE A 570 15.29 -0.32 -18.13
CA ILE A 570 14.95 -0.42 -19.55
C ILE A 570 15.56 0.80 -20.24
N GLY A 571 16.36 0.58 -21.29
CA GLY A 571 17.08 1.65 -21.98
C GLY A 571 18.39 2.02 -21.27
N ASN A 572 19.06 3.05 -21.77
CA ASN A 572 20.31 3.55 -21.16
C ASN A 572 20.02 4.38 -19.89
N MET A 573 20.85 4.21 -18.87
CA MET A 573 20.88 5.07 -17.70
C MET A 573 21.43 6.46 -18.12
N GLY A 574 20.68 7.53 -17.88
CA GLY A 574 20.99 8.90 -18.37
C GLY A 574 22.19 9.60 -17.71
N GLY A 575 23.17 8.86 -17.19
CA GLY A 575 24.36 9.38 -16.52
C GLY A 575 25.51 9.71 -17.48
N ALA A 576 26.38 10.65 -17.08
CA ALA A 576 27.56 11.05 -17.88
C ALA A 576 28.67 9.99 -17.92
N ASP A 577 28.71 9.12 -16.90
CA ASP A 577 29.87 8.24 -16.64
C ASP A 577 29.58 6.74 -16.84
N LYS A 578 28.31 6.33 -16.97
CA LYS A 578 27.85 4.95 -17.27
C LYS A 578 26.46 4.97 -17.90
N THR A 579 26.22 4.13 -18.91
CA THR A 579 24.91 4.03 -19.58
C THR A 579 24.18 2.72 -19.32
N ASP A 580 24.81 1.74 -18.68
CA ASP A 580 24.15 0.54 -18.19
C ASP A 580 23.64 0.77 -16.74
N TRP A 581 22.90 -0.21 -16.19
CA TRP A 581 22.26 -0.05 -14.88
C TRP A 581 23.08 -0.59 -13.71
N THR A 582 24.30 -1.08 -13.93
CA THR A 582 25.10 -1.66 -12.84
C THR A 582 25.37 -0.63 -11.73
N PHE A 583 25.10 -1.03 -10.48
CA PHE A 583 25.19 -0.24 -9.25
C PHE A 583 24.11 0.85 -9.09
N ALA A 584 23.01 0.80 -9.84
CA ALA A 584 21.92 1.76 -9.73
C ALA A 584 21.14 1.68 -8.40
N GLY A 585 21.03 0.51 -7.78
CA GLY A 585 20.35 0.31 -6.50
C GLY A 585 18.89 0.78 -6.48
N ASN A 586 18.18 0.66 -7.60
CA ASN A 586 16.96 1.41 -7.88
C ASN A 586 15.68 0.54 -7.90
N ALA A 587 15.75 -0.77 -7.68
CA ALA A 587 14.58 -1.64 -7.74
C ALA A 587 13.44 -1.20 -6.80
N GLY A 588 13.75 -0.68 -5.62
CA GLY A 588 12.79 -0.14 -4.65
C GLY A 588 11.99 1.06 -5.14
N SER A 589 12.43 1.74 -6.20
CA SER A 589 11.80 2.96 -6.72
C SER A 589 10.60 2.70 -7.65
N TYR A 590 10.40 1.46 -8.09
CA TYR A 590 9.32 1.08 -9.00
C TYR A 590 8.13 0.47 -8.25
N GLN A 591 6.91 0.96 -8.52
CA GLN A 591 5.68 0.39 -7.93
C GLN A 591 5.30 -0.94 -8.57
N MET A 592 5.50 -1.07 -9.90
CA MET A 592 5.39 -2.34 -10.62
C MET A 592 6.72 -2.65 -11.29
N LYS A 593 7.15 -3.90 -11.19
CA LYS A 593 8.38 -4.40 -11.82
C LYS A 593 8.23 -5.89 -12.07
N ARG A 594 8.17 -6.30 -13.33
CA ARG A 594 7.84 -7.68 -13.69
C ARG A 594 8.69 -8.17 -14.85
N LEU A 595 9.27 -9.34 -14.69
CA LEU A 595 10.00 -10.07 -15.74
C LEU A 595 9.16 -11.27 -16.20
N ARG A 596 9.02 -11.43 -17.51
CA ARG A 596 8.48 -12.63 -18.13
C ARG A 596 9.48 -13.20 -19.13
N VAL A 597 9.73 -14.50 -19.04
CA VAL A 597 10.60 -15.24 -19.96
C VAL A 597 9.76 -16.22 -20.75
N LEU A 598 9.92 -16.21 -22.07
CA LEU A 598 9.11 -17.00 -22.97
C LEU A 598 9.97 -17.75 -23.98
N VAL A 599 9.40 -18.82 -24.55
CA VAL A 599 10.03 -19.58 -25.63
C VAL A 599 9.05 -19.83 -26.78
N ARG A 600 9.54 -19.84 -28.01
CA ARG A 600 8.78 -20.32 -29.16
C ARG A 600 9.10 -21.78 -29.41
N THR A 601 8.16 -22.66 -29.07
CA THR A 601 8.32 -24.10 -29.31
C THR A 601 8.16 -24.42 -30.79
N LYS A 602 8.94 -25.38 -31.29
CA LYS A 602 8.82 -25.88 -32.67
C LYS A 602 7.61 -26.78 -32.88
#